data_AF-A0A9X8BVX4-F1
#
_entry.id   AF-A0A9X8BVX4-F1
#
_cell.length_a   1.000
_cell.length_b   1.000
_cell.length_c   1.000
_cell.angle_alpha   90.00
_cell.angle_beta   90.00
_cell.angle_gamma   90.00
#
_symmetry.space_group_name_H-M   'P 1'
#
loop_
_entity.id
_entity.type
_entity.pdbx_description
1 polymer ?
#
loop_
_entity_poly.entity_id
_entity_poly.type
_entity_poly.pdbx_seq_one_letter_code
_entity_poly.pdbx_strand_id
1 'polypeptide(L)' 'MYPRFGRKKEISYPDVFLINATKDIVMFMYDDRGCEVIAKNKEIIRDLYKKYKEWIPDYERESIDNLFK' A
#
# COMPACT_ATOMS: atom_id res chain seq x y z
N MET A 1 -3.15 -15.58 -8.72
CA MET A 1 -3.47 -14.35 -9.47
C MET A 1 -2.18 -13.87 -10.12
N TYR A 2 -2.13 -13.71 -11.44
CA TYR A 2 -0.94 -13.19 -12.12
C TYR A 2 -1.00 -11.67 -12.17
N PRO A 3 0.11 -10.96 -11.88
CA PRO A 3 0.22 -9.51 -12.07
C PRO A 3 -0.23 -9.09 -13.47
N ARG A 4 -1.15 -8.12 -13.60
CA ARG A 4 -1.62 -7.66 -14.93
C ARG A 4 -0.75 -6.59 -15.57
N PHE A 5 0.24 -6.05 -14.85
CA PHE A 5 1.11 -4.99 -15.38
C PHE A 5 2.35 -5.49 -16.17
N GLY A 6 2.66 -6.79 -16.14
CA GLY A 6 3.78 -7.37 -16.88
C GLY A 6 3.38 -7.91 -18.27
N ARG A 7 4.20 -7.68 -19.30
CA ARG A 7 4.09 -8.43 -20.57
C ARG A 7 4.39 -9.91 -20.29
N LYS A 8 3.69 -10.80 -21.01
CA LYS A 8 3.59 -12.28 -20.89
C LYS A 8 4.86 -13.12 -20.60
N LYS A 9 6.06 -12.54 -20.50
CA LYS A 9 7.35 -13.20 -20.24
C LYS A 9 8.30 -12.46 -19.29
N GLU A 10 7.97 -11.27 -18.81
CA GLU A 10 8.81 -10.52 -17.86
C GLU A 10 8.02 -10.28 -16.57
N ILE A 11 8.49 -10.87 -15.46
CA ILE A 11 8.07 -10.50 -14.11
C ILE A 11 8.83 -9.22 -13.77
N SER A 12 8.54 -8.13 -14.47
CA SER A 12 9.00 -6.80 -14.11
C SER A 12 7.78 -6.06 -13.57
N TYR A 13 7.74 -5.90 -12.26
CA TYR A 13 6.81 -4.99 -11.61
C TYR A 13 7.29 -3.58 -11.95
N PRO A 14 6.44 -2.71 -12.53
CA PRO A 14 6.84 -1.32 -12.68
C PRO A 14 6.94 -0.71 -11.27
N ASP A 15 8.12 -0.23 -10.89
CA ASP A 15 8.32 0.46 -9.62
C ASP A 15 7.72 1.87 -9.68
N VAL A 16 6.40 1.98 -9.46
CA VAL A 16 5.67 3.24 -9.53
C VAL A 16 5.45 3.81 -8.12
N PHE A 17 6.13 4.92 -7.85
CA PHE A 17 5.97 5.67 -6.61
C PHE A 17 5.15 6.95 -6.85
N LEU A 18 4.09 7.12 -6.06
CA LEU A 18 3.35 8.38 -5.95
C LEU A 18 3.77 9.08 -4.67
N ILE A 19 4.45 10.21 -4.80
CA ILE A 19 5.02 10.96 -3.67
C ILE A 19 4.18 12.20 -3.40
N ASN A 20 3.56 12.24 -2.22
CA ASN A 20 2.89 13.43 -1.71
C ASN A 20 3.77 14.11 -0.66
N ALA A 21 4.62 15.04 -1.12
CA ALA A 21 5.57 15.75 -0.27
C ALA A 21 4.90 16.65 0.78
N THR A 22 3.70 17.18 0.51
CA THR A 22 3.01 18.07 1.48
C THR A 22 2.37 17.30 2.62
N LYS A 23 2.08 16.01 2.41
CA LYS A 23 1.50 15.11 3.43
C LYS A 23 2.49 14.11 4.00
N ASP A 24 3.75 14.12 3.56
CA ASP A 24 4.77 13.14 3.96
C ASP A 24 4.32 11.67 3.73
N ILE A 25 3.66 11.40 2.59
CA ILE A 25 3.17 10.07 2.21
C ILE A 25 3.80 9.65 0.87
N VAL A 26 4.23 8.39 0.81
CA VAL A 26 4.61 7.70 -0.44
C VAL A 26 3.67 6.52 -0.63
N MET A 27 3.11 6.38 -1.82
CA MET A 27 2.40 5.16 -2.21
C MET A 27 3.22 4.41 -3.24
N PHE A 28 3.49 3.13 -2.98
CA PHE A 28 4.16 2.25 -3.93
C PHE A 28 3.13 1.34 -4.58
N MET A 29 2.88 1.54 -5.87
CA MET A 29 1.98 0.71 -6.66
C MET A 29 2.77 -0.37 -7.40
N TYR A 30 2.46 -1.63 -7.11
CA TYR A 30 3.19 -2.79 -7.67
C TYR A 30 2.47 -3.38 -8.89
N ASP A 31 1.15 -3.56 -8.78
CA ASP A 31 0.26 -3.97 -9.87
C ASP A 31 -1.23 -3.81 -9.46
N ASP A 32 -2.12 -4.54 -10.12
CA ASP A 32 -3.56 -4.51 -9.91
C ASP A 32 -4.01 -5.21 -8.61
N ARG A 33 -3.08 -5.80 -7.85
CA ARG A 33 -3.34 -6.41 -6.54
C ARG A 33 -3.33 -5.40 -5.41
N GLY A 34 -2.74 -4.21 -5.62
CA GLY A 34 -2.76 -3.13 -4.64
C GLY A 34 -1.50 -2.28 -4.58
N CYS A 35 -1.37 -1.56 -3.48
CA CYS A 35 -0.25 -0.67 -3.19
C CYS A 35 0.13 -0.71 -1.71
N GLU A 36 1.37 -0.35 -1.40
CA GLU A 36 1.80 -0.03 -0.04
C GLU A 36 1.72 1.47 0.21
N VAL A 37 1.40 1.85 1.45
CA VAL A 37 1.37 3.25 1.90
C VAL A 37 2.41 3.44 2.99
N ILE A 38 3.38 4.31 2.72
CA ILE A 38 4.53 4.59 3.58
C ILE A 38 4.41 6.04 4.04
N ALA A 39 4.61 6.27 5.34
CA ALA A 39 4.63 7.60 5.93
C ALA A 39 5.67 7.68 7.04
N LYS A 40 6.09 8.90 7.39
CA LYS A 40 7.09 9.13 8.46
C LYS A 40 6.64 8.62 9.83
N ASN A 41 5.33 8.58 10.08
CA ASN A 41 4.76 8.02 11.31
C ASN A 41 3.33 7.53 11.05
N LYS A 42 2.83 6.66 11.94
CA LYS A 42 1.48 6.07 11.83
C LYS A 42 0.35 7.11 11.88
N GLU A 43 0.57 8.26 12.52
CA GLU A 43 -0.50 9.25 12.73
C GLU A 43 -0.90 9.95 11.42
N ILE A 44 0.04 10.13 10.51
CA ILE A 44 -0.20 10.69 9.16
C ILE A 44 -1.17 9.82 8.35
N ILE A 45 -1.11 8.50 8.52
CA ILE A 45 -1.91 7.53 7.76
C ILE A 45 -3.03 6.90 8.58
N ARG A 46 -3.29 7.41 9.80
CA ARG A 46 -4.34 6.87 10.67
C ARG A 46 -5.74 7.02 10.07
N ASP A 47 -6.01 8.14 9.42
CA ASP A 47 -7.30 8.36 8.74
C ASP A 47 -7.44 7.48 7.50
N LEU A 48 -6.33 7.21 6.81
CA LEU A 48 -6.29 6.23 5.71
C LEU A 48 -6.59 4.83 6.24
N TYR A 49 -5.94 4.40 7.31
CA TYR A 49 -6.21 3.12 7.96
C TYR A 49 -7.68 3.00 8.36
N LYS A 50 -8.24 3.98 9.07
CA LYS A 50 -9.67 3.96 9.47
C LYS A 50 -10.62 3.84 8.28
N LYS A 51 -10.31 4.52 7.18
CA LYS A 51 -11.16 4.56 5.98
C LYS A 51 -11.04 3.29 5.12
N TYR A 52 -9.85 2.71 5.03
CA TYR A 52 -9.53 1.61 4.12
C TYR A 52 -9.16 0.30 4.83
N LYS A 53 -9.46 0.17 6.13
CA LYS A 53 -9.19 -1.04 6.93
C LYS A 53 -9.67 -2.33 6.27
N GLU A 54 -10.84 -2.29 5.62
CA GLU A 54 -11.42 -3.45 4.95
C GLU A 54 -10.63 -3.90 3.71
N TRP A 55 -9.77 -3.04 3.15
CA TRP A 55 -8.92 -3.36 2.00
C TRP A 55 -7.62 -4.06 2.41
N ILE A 56 -7.32 -4.10 3.71
CA ILE A 56 -6.16 -4.77 4.26
C ILE A 56 -6.36 -6.29 4.17
N PRO A 57 -5.39 -7.05 3.63
CA PRO A 57 -5.46 -8.50 3.57
C PRO A 57 -5.60 -9.12 4.97
N ASP A 58 -6.40 -10.19 5.09
CA ASP A 58 -6.70 -10.81 6.39
C ASP A 58 -5.45 -11.23 7.17
N TYR A 59 -4.40 -11.67 6.46
CA TYR A 59 -3.14 -12.12 7.06
C TYR A 59 -2.28 -10.98 7.64
N GLU A 60 -2.46 -9.74 7.19
CA GLU A 60 -1.76 -8.55 7.70
C GLU A 60 -2.62 -7.74 8.70
N ARG A 61 -3.95 -7.95 8.65
CA ARG A 61 -4.93 -7.16 9.39
C ARG A 61 -4.66 -7.10 10.88
N GLU A 62 -4.36 -8.23 11.53
CA GLU A 62 -4.10 -8.25 12.97
C GLU A 62 -2.85 -7.44 13.36
N SER A 63 -1.78 -7.55 12.56
CA SER A 63 -0.53 -6.82 12.79
C SER A 63 -0.75 -5.31 12.65
N ILE A 64 -1.45 -4.90 11.59
CA ILE A 64 -1.77 -3.49 11.35
C ILE A 64 -2.74 -2.96 12.40
N ASP A 65 -3.77 -3.72 12.78
CA ASP A 65 -4.69 -3.35 13.85
C ASP A 65 -3.94 -3.08 15.16
N ASN A 66 -2.97 -3.92 15.51
CA ASN A 66 -2.13 -3.72 16.69
C ASN A 66 -1.21 -2.50 16.58
N LEU A 67 -0.75 -2.15 15.38
CA LEU A 67 0.02 -0.93 15.14
C LEU A 67 -0.81 0.34 15.40
N PHE A 68 -2.11 0.31 15.09
CA PHE A 68 -3.03 1.45 15.21
C PHE A 68 -3.89 1.45 16.47
N LYS A 69 -3.78 0.44 17.34
CA LYS A 69 -4.21 0.53 18.74
C LYS A 69 -3.42 1.63 19.47
#